data_AF-A0A6B3HI89-F1
#
_entry.id   AF-A0A6B3HI89-F1
#
_cell.length_a   1.000
_cell.length_b   1.000
_cell.length_c   1.000
_cell.angle_alpha   90.00
_cell.angle_beta   90.00
_cell.angle_gamma   90.00
#
_symmetry.space_group_name_H-M   'P 1'
#
loop_
_entity.id
_entity.type
_entity.pdbx_description
1 polymer ?
#
loop_
_entity_poly.entity_id
_entity_poly.type
_entity_poly.pdbx_seq_one_letter_code
_entity_poly.pdbx_strand_id
1 'polypeptide(L)'
;AGELLLLAEQVRLLPYDPAVRDTVVAADERLVGAARTLLAVWDGSPSDGSDATAHLVAYARARSVPVEVVWPAGAARTGRAERAPGVRRGRP
;
A
#
# COMPACT_ATOMS: atom_id res chain seq x y z
N ALA A 1 -0.76 -17.42 -6.01
CA ALA A 1 -1.61 -16.79 -4.98
C ALA A 1 -2.26 -17.81 -4.04
N GLY A 2 -2.90 -18.88 -4.56
CA GLY A 2 -3.55 -19.88 -3.70
C GLY A 2 -2.64 -20.61 -2.71
N GLU A 3 -1.37 -20.82 -3.05
CA GLU A 3 -0.40 -21.51 -2.18
C GLU A 3 -0.21 -20.82 -0.83
N LEU A 4 -0.09 -19.48 -0.80
CA LEU A 4 0.02 -18.74 0.46
C LEU A 4 -1.26 -18.85 1.30
N LEU A 5 -2.44 -18.95 0.67
CA LEU A 5 -3.71 -19.14 1.38
C LEU A 5 -3.80 -20.53 2.01
N LEU A 6 -3.23 -21.55 1.36
CA LEU A 6 -3.21 -22.92 1.91
C LEU A 6 -2.23 -23.08 3.07
N LEU A 7 -1.17 -22.27 3.10
CA LEU A 7 -0.14 -22.30 4.14
C LEU A 7 -0.44 -21.33 5.29
N ALA A 8 -1.41 -20.43 5.14
CA ALA A 8 -1.74 -19.45 6.16
C ALA A 8 -2.43 -20.12 7.36
N GLU A 9 -1.94 -19.84 8.56
CA GLU A 9 -2.60 -20.26 9.80
C GLU A 9 -4.00 -19.63 9.94
N GLN A 10 -4.16 -18.39 9.46
CA GLN A 10 -5.41 -17.65 9.52
C GLN A 10 -5.65 -16.84 8.25
N VAL A 11 -6.90 -16.85 7.78
CA VAL A 11 -7.38 -16.01 6.67
C VAL A 11 -8.60 -15.23 7.16
N ARG A 12 -8.60 -13.91 6.96
CA ARG A 12 -9.73 -13.03 7.28
C ARG A 12 -10.22 -12.35 6.02
N LEU A 13 -11.50 -12.51 5.71
CA LEU A 13 -12.15 -11.83 4.59
C LEU A 13 -12.66 -10.47 5.04
N LEU A 14 -12.38 -9.45 4.24
CA LEU A 14 -12.83 -8.08 4.45
C LEU A 14 -13.70 -7.66 3.25
N PRO A 15 -14.78 -6.87 3.46
CA PRO A 15 -15.46 -6.21 2.36
C PRO A 15 -14.47 -5.35 1.60
N TYR A 16 -14.36 -5.58 0.29
CA TYR A 16 -13.38 -4.93 -0.57
C TYR A 16 -13.96 -4.77 -1.97
N ASP A 17 -14.06 -3.53 -2.44
CA ASP A 17 -14.41 -3.21 -3.83
C ASP A 17 -13.25 -2.43 -4.47
N PRO A 18 -12.45 -3.07 -5.36
CA PRO A 18 -11.31 -2.41 -5.97
C PRO A 18 -11.69 -1.20 -6.85
N ALA A 19 -12.97 -1.06 -7.24
CA ALA A 19 -13.44 0.11 -8.00
C ALA A 19 -13.67 1.35 -7.12
N VAL A 20 -13.80 1.16 -5.79
CA VAL A 20 -14.10 2.24 -4.85
C VAL A 20 -12.90 2.46 -3.94
N ARG A 21 -12.14 3.53 -4.22
CA ARG A 21 -10.90 3.90 -3.50
C ARG A 21 -11.07 3.86 -1.98
N ASP A 22 -12.18 4.37 -1.47
CA ASP A 22 -12.45 4.43 -0.03
C ASP A 22 -12.57 3.02 0.59
N THR A 23 -13.07 2.03 -0.15
CA THR A 23 -13.16 0.66 0.36
C THR A 23 -11.79 -0.02 0.37
N VAL A 24 -10.92 0.29 -0.59
CA VAL A 24 -9.53 -0.18 -0.62
C VAL A 24 -8.78 0.36 0.58
N VAL A 25 -8.82 1.68 0.78
CA VAL A 25 -8.17 2.33 1.92
C VAL A 25 -8.71 1.79 3.24
N ALA A 26 -10.03 1.68 3.40
CA ALA A 26 -10.63 1.16 4.64
C ALA A 26 -10.25 -0.30 4.92
N ALA A 27 -10.07 -1.14 3.89
CA ALA A 27 -9.61 -2.52 4.07
C ALA A 27 -8.15 -2.57 4.55
N ASP A 28 -7.26 -1.79 3.91
CA ASP A 28 -5.85 -1.71 4.29
C ASP A 28 -5.67 -1.15 5.70
N GLU A 29 -6.44 -0.11 6.05
CA GLU A 29 -6.47 0.49 7.38
C GLU A 29 -6.93 -0.49 8.47
N ARG A 30 -7.91 -1.34 8.18
CA ARG A 30 -8.34 -2.41 9.10
C ARG A 30 -7.26 -3.47 9.27
N LEU A 31 -6.57 -3.84 8.18
CA LEU A 31 -5.45 -4.79 8.22
C LEU A 31 -4.32 -4.25 9.12
N VAL A 32 -3.90 -3.00 8.89
CA VAL A 32 -2.83 -2.36 9.67
C VAL A 32 -3.24 -2.15 11.12
N GLY A 33 -4.50 -1.75 11.38
CA GLY A 33 -4.99 -1.54 12.74
C GLY A 33 -5.09 -2.83 13.58
N ALA A 34 -5.17 -4.00 12.94
CA ALA A 34 -5.14 -5.30 13.61
C ALA A 34 -3.72 -5.85 13.82
N ALA A 35 -2.70 -5.24 13.21
CA ALA A 35 -1.33 -5.70 13.29
C ALA A 35 -0.66 -5.27 14.61
N ARG A 36 0.18 -6.13 15.16
CA ARG A 36 1.03 -5.79 16.32
C ARG A 36 2.21 -4.88 15.94
N THR A 37 2.69 -5.03 14.71
CA THR A 37 3.83 -4.30 14.14
C THR A 37 3.60 -4.18 12.64
N LEU A 38 3.95 -3.03 12.06
CA LEU A 38 3.99 -2.81 10.61
C LEU A 38 5.45 -2.83 10.16
N LEU A 39 5.80 -3.74 9.25
CA LEU A 39 7.06 -3.72 8.52
C LEU A 39 6.83 -3.06 7.15
N ALA A 40 7.40 -1.88 6.93
CA ALA A 40 7.20 -1.08 5.73
C ALA A 40 8.46 -1.07 4.87
N VAL A 41 8.39 -1.66 3.66
CA VAL A 41 9.42 -1.49 2.64
C VAL A 41 9.14 -0.19 1.90
N TRP A 42 9.79 0.88 2.35
CA TRP A 42 9.41 2.25 1.96
C TRP A 42 10.61 3.19 2.08
N ASP A 43 10.74 4.08 1.10
CA ASP A 43 11.83 5.04 0.95
C ASP A 43 11.75 6.26 1.90
N GLY A 44 10.71 6.35 2.72
CA GLY A 44 10.49 7.48 3.63
C GLY A 44 9.73 8.66 3.01
N SER A 45 9.30 8.56 1.74
CA SER A 45 8.57 9.62 1.03
C SER A 45 7.25 10.00 1.72
N PRO A 46 6.97 11.29 1.97
CA PRO A 46 5.79 11.71 2.74
C PRO A 46 4.48 11.28 2.06
N SER A 47 3.42 11.12 2.85
CA SER A 47 2.10 10.84 2.29
C SER A 47 1.57 12.07 1.56
N ASP A 48 1.40 11.95 0.24
CA ASP A 48 0.81 12.98 -0.62
C ASP A 48 -0.60 12.60 -1.10
N GLY A 49 -1.20 11.57 -0.49
CA GLY A 49 -2.50 11.00 -0.86
C GLY A 49 -2.48 10.08 -2.08
N SER A 50 -1.34 9.97 -2.78
CA SER A 50 -1.14 9.10 -3.93
C SER A 50 -0.34 7.83 -3.58
N ASP A 51 0.64 7.94 -2.69
CA ASP A 51 1.41 6.78 -2.20
C ASP A 51 0.66 6.06 -1.06
N ALA A 52 0.14 4.87 -1.40
CA ALA A 52 -0.60 4.02 -0.46
C ALA A 52 0.27 3.58 0.73
N THR A 53 1.56 3.32 0.52
CA THR A 53 2.47 2.90 1.58
C THR A 53 2.72 4.04 2.55
N ALA A 54 2.95 5.25 2.04
CA ALA A 54 3.13 6.43 2.88
C ALA A 54 1.87 6.74 3.71
N HIS A 55 0.67 6.57 3.13
CA HIS A 55 -0.61 6.67 3.85
C HIS A 55 -0.69 5.66 5.00
N LEU A 56 -0.40 4.39 4.74
CA LEU A 56 -0.50 3.33 5.75
C LEU A 56 0.54 3.47 6.86
N VAL A 57 1.75 3.97 6.56
CA VAL A 57 2.75 4.30 7.57
C VAL A 57 2.26 5.44 8.47
N ALA A 58 1.67 6.49 7.89
CA ALA A 58 1.10 7.59 8.67
C ALA A 58 -0.07 7.10 9.55
N TYR A 59 -0.97 6.29 8.98
CA TYR A 59 -2.09 5.68 9.67
C TYR A 59 -1.65 4.80 10.86
N ALA A 60 -0.62 3.96 10.67
CA ALA A 60 -0.08 3.09 11.71
C ALA A 60 0.50 3.89 12.87
N ARG A 61 1.33 4.89 12.56
CA ARG A 61 1.92 5.80 13.56
C ARG A 61 0.85 6.54 14.36
N ALA A 62 -0.20 7.02 13.69
CA ALA A 62 -1.33 7.70 14.34
C ALA A 62 -2.10 6.79 15.32
N ARG A 63 -2.04 5.46 15.14
CA ARG A 63 -2.67 4.45 16.00
C ARG A 63 -1.70 3.80 16.98
N SER A 64 -0.50 4.33 17.11
CA SER A 64 0.55 3.77 17.96
C SER A 64 0.93 2.32 17.60
N VAL A 65 0.69 1.90 16.36
CA VAL A 65 1.23 0.64 15.84
C VAL A 65 2.72 0.87 15.57
N PRO A 66 3.63 0.08 16.18
CA PRO A 66 5.06 0.15 15.89
C PRO A 66 5.33 -0.03 14.40
N VAL A 67 6.08 0.90 13.80
CA VAL A 67 6.48 0.83 12.39
C VAL A 67 7.99 0.65 12.28
N GLU A 68 8.40 -0.43 11.63
CA GLU A 68 9.78 -0.68 11.23
C GLU A 68 9.91 -0.43 9.72
N VAL A 69 10.83 0.45 9.32
CA VAL A 69 11.05 0.76 7.90
C VAL A 69 12.26 0.00 7.40
N VAL A 70 12.08 -0.75 6.32
CA VAL A 70 13.13 -1.52 5.64
C VAL A 70 13.46 -0.85 4.32
N TRP A 71 14.52 -0.05 4.32
CA TRP A 71 15.06 0.59 3.12
C TRP A 71 16.58 0.67 3.20
N PRO A 72 17.29 -0.35 2.66
CA PRO A 72 18.75 -0.39 2.75
C PRO A 72 19.43 0.77 2.04
N ALA A 73 20.64 1.09 2.46
CA ALA A 73 21.48 2.06 1.75
C ALA A 73 21.67 1.64 0.29
N GLY A 74 21.50 2.60 -0.63
CA GLY A 74 21.57 2.35 -2.08
C GLY A 74 20.29 1.77 -2.69
N ALA A 75 19.24 1.49 -1.91
CA ALA A 75 17.95 1.11 -2.45
C ALA A 75 17.31 2.28 -3.22
N ALA A 76 16.84 1.98 -4.42
CA ALA A 76 16.16 2.94 -5.28
C ALA A 76 14.89 2.31 -5.85
N ARG A 77 13.86 3.12 -6.04
CA ARG A 77 12.66 2.70 -6.76
C ARG A 77 13.03 2.59 -8.23
N THR A 78 13.15 1.37 -8.73
CA THR A 78 13.15 1.13 -10.18
C THR A 78 11.71 1.33 -10.62
N GLY A 79 11.43 2.47 -11.26
CA GLY A 79 10.05 2.89 -11.54
C GLY A 79 9.24 1.81 -12.27
N ARG A 80 7.93 1.82 -12.08
CA ARG A 80 7.02 1.36 -13.13
C ARG A 80 7.27 2.27 -14.33
N ALA A 81 7.63 1.71 -15.47
CA ALA A 81 7.78 2.44 -16.72
C ALA A 81 6.66 3.48 -16.87
N GLU A 82 7.03 4.68 -17.29
CA GLU A 82 6.15 5.78 -17.65
C GLU A 82 4.83 5.24 -18.21
N ARG A 83 3.70 5.56 -17.58
CA ARG A 83 2.47 5.60 -18.37
C ARG A 83 2.69 6.73 -19.37
N ALA A 84 2.94 6.35 -20.62
CA ALA A 84 3.11 7.24 -21.74
C ALA A 84 2.03 8.36 -21.70
N PRO A 85 2.38 9.63 -21.95
CA PRO A 85 1.39 10.68 -22.05
C PRO A 85 0.39 10.32 -23.15
N GLY A 86 -0.89 10.34 -22.78
CA GLY A 86 -1.99 9.98 -23.66
C GLY A 86 -1.90 10.69 -25.00
N VAL A 87 -2.01 9.91 -26.07
CA VAL A 87 -2.31 10.40 -27.42
C VAL A 87 -3.51 11.34 -27.32
N ARG A 88 -3.28 12.65 -27.51
CA ARG A 88 -4.37 13.55 -27.83
C ARG A 88 -4.92 13.08 -29.19
N ARG A 89 -6.13 12.52 -29.18
CA ARG A 89 -6.91 12.35 -30.42
C ARG A 89 -7.29 13.75 -30.90
N GLY A 90 -6.43 14.35 -31.71
CA GLY A 90 -6.80 15.44 -32.59
C GLY A 90 -7.69 14.86 -33.70
N ARG A 91 -8.96 15.26 -33.69
CA ARG A 91 -9.90 15.11 -34.79
C ARG A 91 -9.85 16.39 -35.63
N PRO A 92 -9.91 16.29 -36.96
CA PRO A 92 -11.12 16.73 -37.68
C PRO A 92 -11.93 15.56 -38.26
#